data_AF-A0A1Q5P2N9-F1
#
_entry.id   AF-A0A1Q5P2N9-F1
#
_cell.length_a   1.000
_cell.length_b   1.000
_cell.length_c   1.000
_cell.angle_alpha   90.00
_cell.angle_beta   90.00
_cell.angle_gamma   90.00
#
_symmetry.space_group_name_H-M   'P 1'
#
loop_
_entity.id
_entity.type
_entity.pdbx_description
1 polymer ?
#
loop_
_entity_poly.entity_id
_entity_poly.type
_entity_poly.pdbx_seq_one_letter_code
_entity_poly.pdbx_strand_id
1 'polypeptide(L)'
;MIFVAVGVGGFFGAITRFWLGNRLNKGSFPYGTLFVNVSGAFLLGLMIGSGIEGKGLLLCGTGFLGAFTTFSTWMMEASKMEMKKAVFYIVLTCAAGFFGSWVGL
;
A
#
# COMPACT_ATOMS: atom_id res chain seq x y z
N MET A 1 20.48 -9.67 11.10
CA MET A 1 20.39 -8.36 10.39
C MET A 1 19.18 -8.26 9.46
N ILE A 2 18.84 -9.29 8.67
CA ILE A 2 17.67 -9.27 7.76
C ILE A 2 16.35 -8.97 8.49
N PHE A 3 16.07 -9.68 9.59
CA PHE A 3 14.86 -9.45 10.40
C PHE A 3 14.77 -8.02 10.98
N VAL A 4 15.91 -7.41 11.33
CA VAL A 4 15.95 -6.05 11.85
C VAL A 4 15.57 -5.05 10.76
N ALA A 5 16.10 -5.22 9.54
CA ALA A 5 15.76 -4.35 8.41
C ALA A 5 14.26 -4.42 8.07
N VAL A 6 13.70 -5.63 7.98
CA VAL A 6 12.27 -5.84 7.72
C VAL A 6 11.42 -5.29 8.87
N GLY A 7 11.81 -5.54 10.13
CA GLY A 7 11.09 -5.08 11.30
C GLY A 7 11.05 -3.56 11.44
N VAL A 8 12.18 -2.89 11.21
CA VAL A 8 12.26 -1.41 11.25
C VAL A 8 11.41 -0.81 10.12
N GLY A 9 11.56 -1.32 8.89
CA GLY A 9 10.71 -0.87 7.78
C GLY A 9 9.22 -1.08 8.09
N GLY A 10 8.87 -2.27 8.57
CA GLY A 10 7.49 -2.63 8.91
C GLY A 10 6.88 -1.75 9.99
N PHE A 11 7.64 -1.40 11.03
CA PHE A 11 7.21 -0.48 12.08
C PHE A 11 6.81 0.88 11.50
N PHE A 12 7.69 1.50 10.70
CA PHE A 12 7.40 2.80 10.09
C PHE A 12 6.29 2.72 9.03
N GLY A 13 6.22 1.63 8.25
CA GLY A 13 5.17 1.41 7.26
C GLY A 13 3.79 1.32 7.91
N ALA A 14 3.67 0.54 8.99
CA ALA A 14 2.43 0.38 9.72
C ALA A 14 1.96 1.69 10.39
N ILE A 15 2.87 2.44 11.02
CA ILE A 15 2.55 3.74 11.64
C ILE A 15 2.09 4.75 10.58
N THR A 16 2.79 4.82 9.46
CA THR A 16 2.44 5.74 8.36
C THR A 16 1.07 5.41 7.80
N ARG A 17 0.78 4.13 7.53
CA ARG A 17 -0.54 3.67 7.09
C ARG A 17 -1.62 4.01 8.11
N PHE A 18 -1.38 3.77 9.39
CA PHE A 18 -2.33 4.09 10.47
C PHE A 18 -2.64 5.58 10.51
N TRP A 19 -1.61 6.42 10.46
CA TRP A 19 -1.77 7.87 10.48
C TRP A 19 -2.54 8.40 9.26
N LEU A 20 -2.19 7.94 8.05
CA LEU A 20 -2.89 8.31 6.81
C LEU A 20 -4.34 7.82 6.81
N GLY A 21 -4.58 6.58 7.26
CA GLY A 21 -5.92 6.02 7.42
C GLY A 21 -6.79 6.90 8.31
N ASN A 22 -6.31 7.27 9.50
CA ASN A 22 -7.06 8.15 10.41
C ASN A 22 -7.30 9.55 9.84
N ARG A 23 -6.39 10.06 9.00
CA ARG A 23 -6.50 11.41 8.45
C ARG A 23 -7.44 11.48 7.24
N LEU A 24 -7.46 10.43 6.42
CA LEU A 24 -8.09 10.42 5.09
C LEU A 24 -9.36 9.54 5.01
N ASN A 25 -9.51 8.51 5.85
CA ASN A 25 -10.72 7.67 5.90
C ASN A 25 -11.82 8.31 6.76
N LYS A 26 -12.20 9.55 6.46
CA LYS A 26 -13.19 10.33 7.24
C LYS A 26 -14.62 10.31 6.70
N GLY A 27 -14.85 9.67 5.55
CA GLY A 27 -16.15 9.63 4.89
C GLY A 27 -16.59 8.21 4.54
N SER A 28 -17.62 8.09 3.69
CA SER A 28 -18.13 6.80 3.22
C SER A 28 -17.17 6.05 2.30
N PHE A 29 -16.12 6.71 1.82
CA PHE A 29 -15.12 6.12 0.93
C PHE A 29 -13.72 6.15 1.59
N PRO A 30 -13.02 5.01 1.63
CA PRO A 30 -11.74 4.86 2.32
C PRO A 30 -10.55 5.36 1.47
N TYR A 31 -10.46 6.68 1.30
CA TYR A 31 -9.40 7.31 0.49
C TYR A 31 -7.99 7.06 1.00
N GLY A 32 -7.80 6.93 2.31
CA GLY A 32 -6.51 6.58 2.92
C GLY A 32 -6.04 5.19 2.51
N THR A 33 -6.93 4.20 2.54
CA THR A 33 -6.59 2.81 2.14
C THR A 33 -6.32 2.73 0.63
N LEU A 34 -7.12 3.42 -0.19
CA LEU A 34 -6.83 3.58 -1.62
C LEU A 34 -5.44 4.20 -1.84
N PHE A 35 -5.16 5.32 -1.15
CA PHE A 35 -3.93 6.08 -1.32
C PHE A 35 -2.69 5.25 -0.96
N VAL A 36 -2.69 4.56 0.19
CA VAL A 36 -1.52 3.77 0.59
C VAL A 36 -1.26 2.60 -0.36
N ASN A 37 -2.31 1.94 -0.87
CA ASN A 37 -2.15 0.83 -1.81
C ASN A 37 -1.63 1.30 -3.17
N VAL A 38 -2.18 2.38 -3.72
CA VAL A 38 -1.77 2.90 -5.05
C VAL A 38 -0.38 3.54 -4.99
N SER A 39 -0.12 4.40 -3.99
CA SER A 39 1.21 5.00 -3.82
C SER A 39 2.26 3.94 -3.47
N GLY A 40 1.91 2.92 -2.69
CA GLY A 40 2.81 1.82 -2.37
C GLY A 40 3.18 0.99 -3.60
N ALA A 41 2.23 0.72 -4.50
CA ALA A 41 2.51 0.04 -5.76
C ALA A 41 3.43 0.86 -6.69
N PHE A 42 3.19 2.17 -6.80
CA PHE A 42 4.09 3.07 -7.54
C PHE A 42 5.49 3.10 -6.95
N LEU A 43 5.62 3.27 -5.63
CA LEU A 43 6.92 3.30 -4.95
C LEU A 43 7.67 1.97 -5.09
N LEU A 44 6.95 0.83 -5.04
CA LEU A 44 7.58 -0.48 -5.28
C LEU A 44 8.10 -0.59 -6.72
N GLY A 45 7.30 -0.16 -7.70
CA GLY A 45 7.74 -0.06 -9.10
C GLY A 45 9.00 0.79 -9.25
N LEU A 46 9.01 2.00 -8.67
CA LEU A 46 10.15 2.91 -8.67
C LEU A 46 11.41 2.29 -8.06
N MET A 47 11.26 1.58 -6.94
CA MET A 47 12.39 0.90 -6.31
C MET A 47 12.97 -0.20 -7.20
N ILE A 48 12.11 -1.01 -7.83
CA ILE A 48 12.54 -2.09 -8.73
C ILE A 48 13.17 -1.50 -10.00
N GLY A 49 12.54 -0.52 -10.64
CA GLY A 49 13.05 0.15 -11.85
C GLY A 49 14.38 0.88 -11.62
N SER A 50 14.60 1.39 -10.41
CA SER A 50 15.87 2.01 -10.00
C SER A 50 16.96 1.00 -9.61
N GLY A 51 16.70 -0.31 -9.65
CA GLY A 51 17.69 -1.35 -9.30
C GLY A 51 18.01 -1.44 -7.81
N ILE A 52 17.07 -1.09 -6.91
CA ILE A 52 17.30 -1.25 -5.47
C ILE A 52 17.21 -2.72 -5.08
N GLU A 53 18.30 -3.23 -4.53
CA GLU A 53 18.44 -4.65 -4.17
C GLU A 53 18.88 -4.86 -2.70
N GLY A 54 18.97 -6.12 -2.29
CA GLY A 54 19.55 -6.55 -1.02
C GLY A 54 18.88 -5.91 0.21
N LYS A 55 19.68 -5.28 1.07
CA LYS A 55 19.19 -4.69 2.33
C LYS A 55 18.22 -3.52 2.11
N GLY A 56 18.40 -2.75 1.04
CA GLY A 56 17.49 -1.64 0.70
C GLY A 56 16.10 -2.16 0.35
N LEU A 57 16.02 -3.23 -0.44
CA LEU A 57 14.76 -3.87 -0.80
C LEU A 57 14.09 -4.55 0.41
N LEU A 58 14.87 -5.15 1.31
CA LEU A 58 14.32 -5.73 2.55
C LEU A 58 13.73 -4.68 3.50
N LEU A 59 14.41 -3.53 3.67
CA LEU A 59 13.94 -2.46 4.55
C LEU A 59 12.75 -1.71 3.95
N CYS A 60 12.90 -1.22 2.72
CA CYS A 60 11.90 -0.36 2.09
C CYS A 60 10.79 -1.17 1.39
N GLY A 61 11.12 -2.26 0.71
CA GLY A 61 10.15 -3.08 -0.02
C GLY A 61 9.41 -4.04 0.93
N THR A 62 10.10 -5.05 1.43
CA THR A 62 9.49 -6.08 2.28
C THR A 62 8.99 -5.51 3.62
N GLY A 63 9.80 -4.67 4.27
CA GLY A 63 9.44 -4.03 5.53
C GLY A 63 8.40 -2.93 5.34
N PHE A 64 8.84 -1.75 4.88
CA PHE A 64 8.02 -0.55 4.84
C PHE A 64 6.82 -0.70 3.90
N LEU A 65 7.01 -0.96 2.61
CA LEU A 65 5.91 -1.06 1.64
C LEU A 65 4.99 -2.25 1.93
N GLY A 66 5.54 -3.35 2.46
CA GLY A 66 4.77 -4.51 2.91
C GLY A 66 3.81 -4.21 4.07
N ALA A 67 4.19 -3.32 5.00
CA ALA A 67 3.32 -2.90 6.11
C ALA A 67 2.50 -1.63 5.83
N PHE A 68 2.97 -0.80 4.90
CA PHE A 68 2.33 0.43 4.44
C PHE A 68 1.12 0.17 3.54
N THR A 69 1.20 -0.83 2.66
CA THR A 69 0.06 -1.33 1.89
C THR A 69 -0.75 -2.34 2.69
N THR A 70 -2.01 -2.60 2.30
CA THR A 70 -2.85 -3.56 2.99
C THR A 70 -3.93 -4.17 2.08
N PHE A 71 -3.94 -5.49 2.00
CA PHE A 71 -5.02 -6.25 1.37
C PHE A 71 -6.18 -6.49 2.35
N SER A 72 -5.89 -6.82 3.61
CA SER A 72 -6.89 -7.19 4.60
C SER A 72 -7.84 -6.05 4.96
N THR A 73 -7.33 -4.84 5.20
CA THR A 73 -8.18 -3.67 5.45
C THR A 73 -9.00 -3.33 4.22
N TRP A 74 -8.38 -3.36 3.03
CA TRP A 74 -9.05 -3.06 1.77
C TRP A 74 -10.23 -4.01 1.48
N MET A 75 -10.05 -5.33 1.65
CA MET A 75 -11.13 -6.31 1.50
C MET A 75 -12.22 -6.16 2.57
N MET A 76 -11.84 -5.86 3.82
CA MET A 76 -12.79 -5.63 4.92
C MET A 76 -13.62 -4.35 4.71
N GLU A 77 -13.06 -3.32 4.10
CA GLU A 77 -13.81 -2.13 3.69
C GLU A 77 -14.75 -2.45 2.53
N ALA A 78 -14.27 -3.14 1.50
CA ALA A 78 -15.09 -3.52 0.34
C ALA A 78 -16.27 -4.42 0.74
N SER A 79 -16.08 -5.36 1.67
CA SER A 79 -17.15 -6.26 2.13
C SER A 79 -18.28 -5.56 2.90
N LYS A 80 -18.03 -4.34 3.40
CA LYS A 80 -19.02 -3.50 4.08
C LYS A 80 -19.77 -2.57 3.12
N MET A 81 -19.37 -2.51 1.85
CA MET A 81 -20.00 -1.66 0.84
C MET A 81 -21.12 -2.41 0.09
N GLU A 82 -22.04 -1.64 -0.51
CA GLU A 82 -22.96 -2.17 -1.52
C GLU A 82 -22.18 -2.73 -2.71
N MET A 83 -22.68 -3.82 -3.32
CA MET A 83 -21.97 -4.56 -4.37
C MET A 83 -21.35 -3.69 -5.47
N LYS A 84 -22.12 -2.73 -6.03
CA LYS A 84 -21.60 -1.84 -7.09
C LYS A 84 -20.43 -0.98 -6.63
N LYS A 85 -20.49 -0.45 -5.40
CA LYS A 85 -19.41 0.36 -4.80
C LYS A 85 -18.20 -0.49 -4.44
N ALA A 86 -18.43 -1.70 -3.90
CA ALA A 86 -17.38 -2.67 -3.61
C ALA A 86 -16.59 -3.03 -4.87
N VAL A 87 -17.29 -3.42 -5.95
CA VAL A 87 -16.68 -3.76 -7.24
C VAL A 87 -15.91 -2.57 -7.80
N PHE A 88 -16.51 -1.37 -7.79
CA PHE A 88 -15.81 -0.16 -8.24
C PHE A 88 -14.53 0.10 -7.44
N TYR A 89 -14.60 0.05 -6.11
CA TYR A 89 -13.45 0.28 -5.24
C TYR A 89 -12.34 -0.76 -5.45
N ILE A 90 -12.73 -2.02 -5.67
CA ILE A 90 -11.79 -3.11 -5.95
C ILE A 90 -11.09 -2.86 -7.29
N VAL A 91 -11.85 -2.66 -8.36
CA VAL A 91 -11.32 -2.45 -9.71
C VAL A 91 -10.46 -1.20 -9.76
N LEU A 92 -10.90 -0.10 -9.15
CA LEU A 92 -10.15 1.15 -9.09
C LEU A 92 -8.79 0.95 -8.43
N THR A 93 -8.74 0.32 -7.26
CA THR A 93 -7.48 0.12 -6.52
C THR A 93 -6.53 -0.80 -7.28
N CYS A 94 -7.04 -1.88 -7.88
CA CYS A 94 -6.24 -2.77 -8.74
C CYS A 94 -5.68 -2.03 -9.97
N ALA A 95 -6.55 -1.35 -10.73
CA ALA A 95 -6.17 -0.69 -11.97
C ALA A 95 -5.19 0.45 -11.71
N ALA A 96 -5.48 1.30 -10.72
CA ALA A 96 -4.59 2.40 -10.32
C ALA A 96 -3.28 1.88 -9.72
N GLY A 97 -3.31 0.81 -8.92
CA GLY A 97 -2.11 0.19 -8.37
C GLY A 97 -1.22 -0.42 -9.44
N PHE A 98 -1.79 -1.19 -10.38
CA PHE A 98 -1.06 -1.73 -11.52
C PHE A 98 -0.45 -0.63 -12.38
N PHE A 99 -1.26 0.35 -12.78
CA PHE A 99 -0.79 1.51 -13.54
C PHE A 99 0.32 2.27 -12.79
N GLY A 100 0.14 2.49 -11.48
CA GLY A 100 1.15 3.11 -10.63
C GLY A 100 2.46 2.34 -10.64
N SER A 101 2.43 1.02 -10.43
CA SER A 101 3.65 0.20 -10.49
C SER A 101 4.34 0.26 -11.86
N TRP A 102 3.56 0.27 -12.95
CA TRP A 102 4.09 0.37 -14.31
C TRP A 102 4.74 1.72 -14.59
N VAL A 103 4.15 2.82 -14.11
CA VAL A 103 4.76 4.17 -14.22
C VAL A 103 6.02 4.29 -13.36
N GLY A 104 6.11 3.52 -12.27
CA GLY A 104 7.30 3.51 -11.42
C GLY A 104 8.49 2.75 -12.02
N LEU A 105 8.24 1.69 -12.79
CA LEU A 105 9.28 0.90 -13.45
C LEU A 105 10.02 1.69 -14.53
#